data_AF-A0A3S5CU84-F1
#
_entry.id   AF-A0A3S5CU84-F1
#
_cell.length_a   1.000
_cell.length_b   1.000
_cell.length_c   1.000
_cell.angle_alpha   90.00
_cell.angle_beta   90.00
_cell.angle_gamma   90.00
#
_symmetry.space_group_name_H-M   'P 1'
#
loop_
_entity.id
_entity.type
_entity.pdbx_description
1 polymer ?
#
loop_
_entity_poly.entity_id
_entity_poly.type
_entity_poly.pdbx_seq_one_letter_code
_entity_poly.pdbx_strand_id
1 'polypeptide(L)'
;MAAKFANRMAHLAGNIFVGVRSPIEQKSLKVVKLMRDKSFALIRKDWYPPLEEYEAILYKMRMFGLFRNEHADFNEEMDRLRELRGKGKKRIRGGKSATPAVNGAIERVICASGGALMMKLKAGSSCDTSFDLSGCTSLELVNNDLPQLSNS
;
A
#
# COMPACT_ATOMS: atom_id res chain seq x y z
N MET A 1 -20.94 35.32 51.07
CA MET A 1 -21.33 35.72 49.68
C MET A 1 -20.29 35.36 48.61
N ALA A 2 -18.99 35.40 48.90
CA ALA A 2 -17.91 35.17 47.93
C ALA A 2 -18.05 33.86 47.12
N ALA A 3 -18.47 32.75 47.74
CA ALA A 3 -18.62 31.45 47.08
C ALA A 3 -19.63 31.43 45.92
N LYS A 4 -20.76 32.16 46.03
CA LYS A 4 -21.77 32.21 44.94
C LYS A 4 -21.28 33.01 43.72
N PHE A 5 -20.54 34.09 43.95
CA PHE A 5 -19.93 34.87 42.88
C PHE A 5 -18.85 34.06 42.16
N ALA A 6 -17.95 33.42 42.91
CA ALA A 6 -16.90 32.55 42.35
C ALA A 6 -17.47 31.42 41.49
N ASN A 7 -18.52 30.72 41.94
CA ASN A 7 -19.16 29.65 41.16
C ASN A 7 -19.77 30.18 39.85
N ARG A 8 -20.41 31.37 39.87
CA ARG A 8 -20.95 32.01 38.65
C ARG A 8 -19.86 32.40 37.67
N MET A 9 -18.72 32.89 38.17
CA MET A 9 -17.54 33.18 37.34
C MET A 9 -16.94 31.90 36.73
N ALA A 10 -16.86 30.80 37.48
CA ALA A 10 -16.38 29.51 36.98
C ALA A 10 -17.30 28.92 35.88
N HIS A 11 -18.62 28.97 36.09
CA HIS A 11 -19.59 28.55 35.07
C HIS A 11 -19.51 29.39 33.79
N LEU A 12 -19.38 30.72 33.94
CA LEU A 12 -19.24 31.64 32.81
C LEU A 12 -17.97 31.35 32.02
N ALA A 13 -16.83 31.18 32.70
CA ALA A 13 -15.56 30.84 32.08
C ALA A 13 -15.65 29.52 31.28
N GLY A 14 -16.32 28.49 31.83
CA GLY A 14 -16.56 27.24 31.11
C GLY A 14 -17.38 27.40 29.82
N ASN A 15 -18.34 28.33 29.79
CA ASN A 15 -19.11 28.63 28.58
C ASN A 15 -18.30 29.38 27.53
N ILE A 16 -17.51 30.38 27.97
CA ILE A 16 -16.72 31.24 27.07
C ILE A 16 -15.58 30.45 26.43
N PHE A 17 -14.85 29.67 27.23
CA PHE A 17 -13.66 28.94 26.78
C PHE A 17 -13.93 27.49 26.37
N VAL A 18 -15.20 27.12 26.13
CA VAL A 18 -15.63 25.75 25.74
C VAL A 18 -15.02 24.67 26.66
N GLY A 19 -15.01 24.97 27.95
CA GLY A 19 -14.56 24.09 29.01
C GLY A 19 -15.69 23.23 29.58
N VAL A 20 -15.40 22.57 30.69
CA VAL A 20 -16.45 21.86 31.45
C VAL A 20 -17.25 22.89 32.25
N ARG A 21 -18.53 23.08 31.93
CA ARG A 21 -19.40 24.09 32.54
C ARG A 21 -19.71 23.82 34.02
N SER A 22 -20.07 22.59 34.38
CA SER A 22 -20.53 22.23 35.73
C SER A 22 -19.44 21.51 36.51
N PRO A 23 -19.45 21.52 37.86
CA PRO A 23 -18.62 20.59 38.61
C PRO A 23 -19.02 19.16 38.22
N ILE A 24 -18.10 18.41 37.64
CA ILE A 24 -18.31 17.03 37.18
C ILE A 24 -17.53 16.10 38.12
N GLU A 25 -18.12 14.94 38.42
CA GLU A 25 -17.47 13.84 39.10
C GLU A 25 -16.14 13.43 38.42
N GLN A 26 -15.16 12.99 39.21
CA GLN A 26 -13.84 12.62 38.67
C GLN A 26 -13.92 11.50 37.62
N LYS A 27 -14.89 10.60 37.75
CA LYS A 27 -15.11 9.49 36.79
C LYS A 27 -15.54 9.98 35.41
N SER A 28 -16.41 10.98 35.33
CA SER A 28 -16.93 11.51 34.06
C SER A 28 -15.93 12.46 33.37
N LEU A 29 -15.01 13.08 34.13
CA LEU A 29 -13.88 13.82 33.53
C LEU A 29 -12.96 12.93 32.67
N LYS A 30 -12.93 11.61 32.91
CA LYS A 30 -12.18 10.66 32.07
C LYS A 30 -12.60 10.69 30.61
N VAL A 31 -13.92 10.75 30.35
CA VAL A 31 -14.44 10.78 28.97
C VAL A 31 -14.00 12.05 28.26
N VAL A 32 -14.06 13.18 28.96
CA VAL A 32 -13.64 14.46 28.38
C VAL A 32 -12.14 14.44 28.04
N LYS A 33 -11.30 13.78 28.85
CA LYS A 33 -9.87 13.57 28.52
C LYS A 33 -9.70 12.66 27.30
N LEU A 34 -10.37 11.50 27.28
CA LEU A 34 -10.30 10.55 26.16
C LEU A 34 -10.73 11.15 24.82
N MET A 35 -11.68 12.09 24.82
CA MET A 35 -12.14 12.77 23.60
C MET A 35 -11.27 13.97 23.21
N ARG A 36 -10.57 14.58 24.17
CA ARG A 36 -9.60 15.66 23.92
C ARG A 36 -8.30 15.12 23.34
N ASP A 37 -7.84 14.02 23.89
CA ASP A 37 -6.56 13.42 23.51
C ASP A 37 -6.72 12.64 22.20
N LYS A 38 -5.65 12.61 21.38
CA LYS A 38 -5.60 11.73 20.21
C LYS A 38 -5.64 10.27 20.69
N SER A 39 -6.43 9.45 20.02
CA SER A 39 -6.50 8.03 20.36
C SER A 39 -5.13 7.36 20.14
N PHE A 40 -4.83 6.40 20.99
CA PHE A 40 -3.54 5.70 20.96
C PHE A 40 -3.27 4.97 19.63
N ALA A 41 -4.33 4.50 18.97
CA ALA A 41 -4.24 3.84 17.67
C ALA A 41 -3.71 4.78 16.59
N LEU A 42 -4.12 6.05 16.60
CA LEU A 42 -3.66 7.05 15.63
C LEU A 42 -2.19 7.41 15.87
N ILE A 43 -1.78 7.52 17.13
CA ILE A 43 -0.39 7.80 17.51
C ILE A 43 0.54 6.65 17.08
N ARG A 44 0.05 5.41 17.12
CA ARG A 44 0.83 4.21 16.78
C ARG A 44 0.87 3.89 15.28
N LYS A 45 0.04 4.54 14.46
CA LYS A 45 -0.07 4.23 13.02
C LYS A 45 1.31 4.20 12.33
N ASP A 46 2.20 5.10 12.74
CA ASP A 46 3.49 5.35 12.09
C ASP A 46 4.66 4.63 12.81
N TRP A 47 4.37 3.54 13.54
CA TRP A 47 5.40 2.80 14.28
C TRP A 47 6.45 2.16 13.35
N TYR A 48 6.02 1.69 12.18
CA TYR A 48 6.92 1.20 11.14
C TYR A 48 6.88 2.12 9.93
N PRO A 49 8.02 2.34 9.26
CA PRO A 49 8.03 3.05 8.00
C PRO A 49 7.23 2.29 6.94
N PRO A 50 6.65 2.98 5.95
CA PRO A 50 5.91 2.34 4.86
C PRO A 50 6.87 1.60 3.90
N LEU A 51 7.23 0.35 4.24
CA LEU A 51 8.21 -0.46 3.51
C LEU A 51 7.88 -0.65 2.03
N GLU A 52 6.60 -0.80 1.69
CA GLU A 52 6.13 -0.98 0.31
C GLU A 52 6.50 0.21 -0.59
N GLU A 53 6.47 1.42 -0.05
CA GLU A 53 6.82 2.64 -0.78
C GLU A 53 8.33 2.67 -1.08
N TYR A 54 9.17 2.36 -0.10
CA TYR A 54 10.62 2.29 -0.27
C TYR A 54 11.01 1.24 -1.31
N GLU A 55 10.44 0.03 -1.23
CA GLU A 55 10.71 -1.04 -2.19
C GLU A 55 10.30 -0.62 -3.61
N ALA A 56 9.11 -0.04 -3.77
CA ALA A 56 8.63 0.42 -5.08
C ALA A 56 9.51 1.54 -5.67
N ILE A 57 9.95 2.50 -4.83
CA ILE A 57 10.81 3.61 -5.27
C ILE A 57 12.18 3.07 -5.71
N LEU A 58 12.82 2.24 -4.89
CA LEU A 58 14.15 1.70 -5.20
C LEU A 58 14.12 0.76 -6.41
N TYR A 59 13.05 -0.01 -6.57
CA TYR A 59 12.84 -0.82 -7.77
C TYR A 59 12.73 0.06 -9.03
N LYS A 60 11.93 1.14 -8.98
CA LYS A 60 11.82 2.09 -10.10
C LYS A 60 13.18 2.75 -10.41
N MET A 61 13.92 3.17 -9.39
CA MET A 61 15.26 3.74 -9.56
C MET A 61 16.23 2.76 -10.20
N ARG A 62 16.14 1.46 -9.88
CA ARG A 62 16.91 0.41 -10.55
C ARG A 62 16.55 0.30 -12.03
N MET A 63 15.26 0.35 -12.36
CA MET A 63 14.80 0.31 -13.76
C MET A 63 15.27 1.52 -14.57
N PHE A 64 15.35 2.70 -13.95
CA PHE A 64 15.92 3.90 -14.57
C PHE A 64 17.46 3.90 -14.62
N GLY A 65 18.13 2.93 -13.99
CA GLY A 65 19.60 2.86 -13.91
C GLY A 65 20.22 3.86 -12.93
N LEU A 66 19.41 4.53 -12.10
CA LEU A 66 19.87 5.49 -11.09
C LEU A 66 20.41 4.82 -9.83
N PHE A 67 19.92 3.61 -9.54
CA PHE A 67 20.30 2.83 -8.35
C PHE A 67 20.75 1.43 -8.73
N ARG A 68 21.86 0.97 -8.13
CA ARG A 68 22.34 -0.41 -8.27
C ARG A 68 21.98 -1.18 -7.00
N ASN A 69 21.15 -2.20 -7.16
CA ASN A 69 20.73 -3.08 -6.07
C ASN A 69 21.48 -4.42 -6.15
N GLU A 70 22.63 -4.50 -5.49
CA GLU A 70 23.50 -5.69 -5.50
C GLU A 70 22.78 -6.94 -4.97
N HIS A 71 21.88 -6.77 -3.99
CA HIS A 71 21.13 -7.88 -3.42
C HIS A 71 20.15 -8.48 -4.43
N ALA A 72 19.45 -7.63 -5.18
CA ALA A 72 18.57 -8.07 -6.25
C ALA A 72 19.35 -8.72 -7.40
N ASP A 73 20.48 -8.12 -7.80
CA ASP A 73 21.35 -8.65 -8.86
C ASP A 73 21.89 -10.05 -8.50
N PHE A 74 22.28 -10.27 -7.24
CA PHE A 74 22.74 -11.57 -6.76
C PHE A 74 21.63 -12.63 -6.77
N ASN A 75 20.42 -12.26 -6.33
CA ASN A 75 19.28 -13.17 -6.33
C ASN A 75 18.90 -13.57 -7.76
N GLU A 76 18.90 -12.63 -8.71
CA GLU A 76 18.61 -12.90 -10.12
C GLU A 76 19.62 -13.84 -10.77
N GLU A 77 20.92 -13.62 -10.53
CA GLU A 77 21.96 -14.52 -11.06
C GLU A 77 21.87 -15.91 -10.42
N MET A 78 21.57 -15.99 -9.12
CA MET A 78 21.36 -17.27 -8.44
C MET A 78 20.15 -18.03 -9.01
N ASP A 79 19.06 -17.32 -9.30
CA ASP A 79 17.87 -17.92 -9.89
C ASP A 79 18.12 -18.37 -11.34
N ARG A 80 18.85 -17.59 -12.14
CA ARG A 80 19.32 -17.99 -13.48
C ARG A 80 20.13 -19.29 -13.44
N LEU A 81 21.08 -19.41 -12.50
CA LEU A 81 21.88 -20.63 -12.34
C LEU A 81 21.03 -21.82 -11.87
N ARG A 82 20.02 -21.59 -11.04
CA ARG A 82 19.07 -22.65 -10.63
C ARG A 82 18.24 -23.15 -11.80
N GLU A 83 17.79 -22.25 -12.68
CA GLU A 83 17.07 -22.61 -13.91
C GLU A 83 17.92 -23.48 -14.84
N LEU A 84 19.18 -23.10 -15.06
CA LEU A 84 20.13 -23.89 -15.85
C LEU A 84 20.37 -25.29 -15.25
N ARG A 85 20.34 -25.41 -13.92
CA ARG A 85 20.44 -26.70 -13.21
C ARG A 85 19.13 -27.50 -13.22
N GLY A 86 18.05 -26.99 -13.81
CA GLY A 86 16.72 -27.60 -13.77
C GLY A 86 16.04 -27.54 -12.39
N LYS A 87 16.59 -26.74 -11.46
CA LYS A 87 16.04 -26.45 -10.12
C LYS A 87 15.32 -25.10 -10.09
N GLY A 88 14.87 -24.62 -11.24
CA GLY A 88 14.14 -23.37 -11.38
C GLY A 88 12.76 -23.42 -10.71
N LYS A 89 12.15 -22.24 -10.56
CA LYS A 89 10.82 -22.11 -9.96
C LYS A 89 9.82 -22.92 -10.76
N LYS A 90 9.22 -23.93 -10.13
CA LYS A 90 8.15 -24.70 -10.76
C LYS A 90 6.96 -23.78 -11.00
N ARG A 91 6.38 -23.84 -12.20
CA ARG A 91 5.10 -23.18 -12.48
C ARG A 91 4.07 -23.68 -11.47
N ILE A 92 3.52 -22.77 -10.68
CA ILE A 92 2.51 -23.10 -9.66
C ILE A 92 1.23 -23.51 -10.41
N ARG A 93 1.06 -24.81 -10.67
CA ARG A 93 -0.25 -25.41 -10.93
C ARG A 93 -0.91 -25.59 -9.57
N GLY A 94 -2.13 -25.08 -9.41
CA GLY A 94 -2.92 -25.04 -8.17
C GLY A 94 -3.33 -26.39 -7.57
N GLY A 95 -2.47 -27.41 -7.63
CA GLY A 95 -2.75 -28.71 -7.05
C GLY A 95 -1.67 -29.74 -7.40
N LYS A 96 -1.00 -30.20 -6.34
CA LYS A 96 -0.19 -31.42 -6.19
C LYS A 96 1.00 -31.63 -7.14
N SER A 97 2.13 -31.88 -6.47
CA SER A 97 3.47 -32.19 -6.96
C SER A 97 3.52 -33.09 -8.20
N ALA A 98 4.16 -32.61 -9.26
CA ALA A 98 4.93 -33.47 -10.14
C ALA A 98 6.43 -33.20 -9.90
N THR A 99 7.17 -34.28 -9.70
CA THR A 99 8.62 -34.34 -9.77
C THR A 99 9.10 -33.73 -11.09
N PRO A 100 10.24 -32.99 -11.12
CA PRO A 100 10.76 -32.51 -12.39
C PRO A 100 11.25 -33.74 -13.17
N ALA A 101 10.57 -34.05 -14.28
CA ALA A 101 11.05 -35.02 -15.24
C ALA A 101 12.37 -34.50 -15.81
N VAL A 102 13.46 -35.14 -15.41
CA VAL A 102 14.69 -35.12 -16.20
C VAL A 102 14.42 -35.89 -17.48
N ASN A 103 14.68 -35.26 -18.62
CA ASN A 103 15.30 -35.81 -19.84
C ASN A 103 14.75 -35.18 -21.13
N GLY A 104 15.68 -34.56 -21.88
CA GLY A 104 15.76 -34.68 -23.34
C GLY A 104 14.67 -33.99 -24.15
N ALA A 105 14.86 -32.71 -24.45
CA ALA A 105 14.24 -32.10 -25.63
C ALA A 105 14.91 -32.68 -26.89
N ILE A 106 14.39 -33.81 -27.37
CA ILE A 106 14.58 -34.27 -28.73
C ILE A 106 13.60 -33.48 -29.60
N GLU A 107 14.15 -32.83 -30.62
CA GLU A 107 13.47 -32.07 -31.66
C GLU A 107 12.16 -32.74 -32.12
N ARG A 108 11.06 -31.98 -32.13
CA ARG A 108 9.96 -32.28 -33.05
C ARG A 108 10.11 -31.40 -34.27
N VAL A 109 10.76 -31.97 -35.27
CA VAL A 109 10.57 -31.62 -36.68
C VAL A 109 9.07 -31.63 -36.97
N ILE A 110 8.53 -30.47 -37.30
CA ILE A 110 7.18 -30.33 -37.84
C ILE A 110 7.24 -30.84 -39.28
N CYS A 111 6.78 -32.07 -39.52
CA CYS A 111 6.50 -32.54 -40.87
C CYS A 111 5.02 -32.30 -41.18
N ALA A 112 4.78 -31.40 -42.13
CA ALA A 112 3.47 -31.09 -42.67
C ALA A 112 2.89 -32.29 -43.44
N SER A 113 1.71 -32.74 -43.06
CA SER A 113 0.75 -33.38 -43.97
C SER A 113 -0.63 -33.38 -43.33
N GLY A 114 -1.62 -33.16 -44.18
CA GLY A 114 -2.92 -32.60 -43.81
C GLY A 114 -3.79 -33.51 -42.93
N GLY A 115 -4.66 -32.84 -42.17
CA GLY A 115 -5.69 -33.45 -41.36
C GLY A 115 -6.59 -32.36 -40.80
N ALA A 116 -7.56 -31.95 -41.60
CA ALA A 116 -8.61 -31.04 -41.16
C ALA A 116 -9.39 -31.67 -40.00
N LEU A 117 -9.50 -30.96 -38.87
CA LEU A 117 -10.57 -31.24 -37.90
C LEU A 117 -10.94 -30.01 -37.08
N MET A 118 -12.06 -29.42 -37.50
CA MET A 118 -13.15 -28.93 -36.69
C MET A 118 -12.86 -27.79 -35.69
N MET A 119 -13.28 -26.58 -36.09
CA MET A 119 -13.52 -25.48 -35.17
C MET A 119 -14.53 -25.88 -34.10
N LYS A 120 -14.12 -25.83 -32.83
CA LYS A 120 -15.03 -25.69 -31.69
C LYS A 120 -14.85 -24.29 -31.12
N LEU A 121 -15.71 -23.38 -31.57
CA LEU A 121 -16.05 -22.17 -30.83
C LEU A 121 -16.83 -22.59 -29.58
N LYS A 122 -16.28 -22.30 -28.39
CA LYS A 122 -17.11 -22.04 -27.21
C LYS A 122 -16.44 -21.04 -26.28
N ALA A 123 -17.27 -20.07 -25.89
CA ALA A 123 -16.97 -18.81 -25.24
C ALA A 123 -16.18 -18.89 -23.93
N GLY A 124 -15.37 -17.85 -23.69
CA GLY A 124 -14.76 -17.52 -22.41
C GLY A 124 -14.30 -16.06 -22.40
N SER A 125 -15.16 -15.19 -21.83
CA SER A 125 -14.89 -13.92 -21.14
C SER A 125 -13.50 -13.29 -21.31
N SER A 126 -13.37 -12.15 -22.01
CA SER A 126 -13.25 -10.80 -21.41
C SER A 126 -12.24 -10.74 -20.26
N CYS A 127 -11.16 -9.96 -20.31
CA CYS A 127 -11.08 -8.57 -20.71
C CYS A 127 -9.64 -8.18 -21.08
N ASP A 128 -9.50 -7.59 -22.25
CA ASP A 128 -8.40 -6.69 -22.59
C ASP A 128 -8.58 -5.38 -21.81
N THR A 129 -7.50 -4.86 -21.24
CA THR A 129 -7.34 -3.40 -21.08
C THR A 129 -5.90 -3.05 -21.39
N SER A 130 -5.67 -2.78 -22.67
CA SER A 130 -4.78 -1.71 -23.12
C SER A 130 -5.11 -0.42 -22.36
N PHE A 131 -4.10 0.24 -21.79
CA PHE A 131 -4.26 1.59 -21.27
C PHE A 131 -3.66 2.56 -22.28
N ASP A 132 -4.53 3.17 -23.07
CA ASP A 132 -4.23 4.24 -24.00
C ASP A 132 -3.87 5.53 -23.23
N LEU A 133 -2.76 6.13 -23.62
CA LEU A 133 -2.38 7.50 -23.28
C LEU A 133 -3.16 8.48 -24.17
N SER A 134 -4.36 8.88 -23.75
CA SER A 134 -4.98 10.13 -24.24
C SER A 134 -6.10 10.55 -23.29
N GLY A 135 -5.92 11.69 -22.62
CA GLY A 135 -6.93 12.21 -21.70
C GLY A 135 -6.39 13.30 -20.77
N CYS A 136 -5.92 14.41 -21.35
CA CYS A 136 -5.92 15.68 -20.63
C CYS A 136 -7.36 16.05 -20.27
N THR A 137 -7.64 16.36 -19.01
CA THR A 137 -8.24 17.64 -18.58
C THR A 137 -8.43 17.69 -17.05
N SER A 138 -7.90 18.76 -16.48
CA SER A 138 -8.41 19.46 -15.29
C SER A 138 -8.31 18.76 -13.94
N LEU A 139 -7.20 19.01 -13.23
CA LEU A 139 -7.21 18.98 -11.77
C LEU A 139 -6.65 20.28 -11.21
N GLU A 140 -7.39 20.74 -10.22
CA GLU A 140 -7.50 22.08 -9.72
C GLU A 140 -6.25 22.55 -8.96
N LEU A 141 -5.98 23.85 -9.07
CA LEU A 141 -5.05 24.58 -8.22
C LEU A 141 -5.56 24.51 -6.77
N VAL A 142 -5.06 23.56 -6.00
CA VAL A 142 -5.13 23.63 -4.53
C VAL A 142 -3.94 24.44 -4.05
N ASN A 143 -4.24 25.69 -3.70
CA ASN A 143 -3.35 26.59 -2.99
C ASN A 143 -2.83 25.90 -1.72
N ASN A 144 -1.53 25.65 -1.66
CA ASN A 144 -0.87 25.32 -0.40
C ASN A 144 -0.61 26.63 0.33
N ASP A 145 -1.45 26.93 1.31
CA ASP A 145 -1.22 27.95 2.31
C ASP A 145 0.08 27.66 3.06
N LEU A 146 1.08 28.52 2.84
CA LEU A 146 2.28 28.65 3.66
C LEU A 146 1.87 29.06 5.09
N PRO A 147 2.23 28.31 6.14
CA PRO A 147 2.26 28.90 7.47
C PRO A 147 3.45 29.86 7.55
N GLN A 148 3.14 31.15 7.63
CA GLN A 148 4.05 32.23 7.99
C GLN A 148 4.81 31.85 9.28
N LEU A 149 6.14 31.79 9.20
CA LEU A 149 7.00 31.84 10.38
C LEU A 149 6.87 33.24 10.99
N SER A 150 6.01 33.37 11.99
CA SER A 150 5.94 34.56 12.83
C SER A 150 7.04 34.52 13.88
N ASN A 151 7.78 35.62 13.96
CA ASN A 151 8.81 35.96 14.91
C ASN A 151 8.50 35.58 16.37
N SER A 152 9.51 35.03 17.04
CA SER A 152 9.87 35.32 18.44
C SER A 152 11.33 34.97 18.66
#